data_AF-A0A975R9P5-F1
#
_entry.id   AF-A0A975R9P5-F1
#
_cell.length_a   1.000
_cell.length_b   1.000
_cell.length_c   1.000
_cell.angle_alpha   90.00
_cell.angle_beta   90.00
_cell.angle_gamma   90.00
#
_symmetry.space_group_name_H-M   'P 1'
#
loop_
_entity.id
_entity.type
_entity.pdbx_description
1 polymer ?
#
loop_
_entity_poly.entity_id
_entity_poly.type
_entity_poly.pdbx_seq_one_letter_code
_entity_poly.pdbx_strand_id
1 'polypeptide(L)'
;MLFKFRKNHFGLFTAILLLAGTLLGCMPQLSLATCSTYYVATNGSDSNPGTLTRPWKTIATSGYKIKACDTLYVRGGTYKEYAINLLQNSTAANPTRVLAYPGESPVLDASTLTPGLYDAFFNLSGQYIVVSGFEVRNGGTGIYLSGNYTTVSNLIVHNVQGIGILAKGDYSVVQNCTVYQTSLIHYNYLIGNGGSAMWGTGISAARNPVTGITQHATLTGNTVYNVWGEGLSTYEASGTIISNNVVYDNWAENTYISDATNVIFKDNLVYNTNNNVVGKKANLLSLADEVSSVPRSTNNAVINNMFLNGNVDLFSWTLVSGSGLTNALVSNNTLVNGELNLGPINQASIIQNNIIYRNDGGPLASGVPALSSNLQFVDNLWSSTPPFNSAYDLVGDPELALSGSTAAGQLAVSYFTVDADNDGDAPAVGTQINTIVGSTLITSQGNNLNIGAYLVDPLQYIAQ
;
A
#
# COMPACT_ATOMS: atom_id res chain seq x y z
N MET A 1 58.10 -19.92 -84.02
CA MET A 1 56.86 -20.57 -84.49
C MET A 1 55.77 -20.25 -83.47
N LEU A 2 54.83 -19.32 -83.77
CA LEU A 2 53.44 -19.59 -84.21
C LEU A 2 52.65 -20.38 -83.12
N PHE A 3 51.52 -20.02 -82.50
CA PHE A 3 50.38 -19.08 -82.63
C PHE A 3 49.78 -18.90 -81.20
N LYS A 4 49.39 -17.70 -80.69
CA LYS A 4 48.09 -16.98 -80.76
C LYS A 4 46.85 -17.66 -80.11
N PHE A 5 46.22 -16.88 -79.21
CA PHE A 5 44.80 -16.79 -78.77
C PHE A 5 44.28 -17.40 -77.45
N ARG A 6 43.65 -16.47 -76.70
CA ARG A 6 42.80 -16.57 -75.49
C ARG A 6 41.52 -17.40 -75.69
N LYS A 7 40.85 -17.65 -74.54
CA LYS A 7 39.41 -17.94 -74.25
C LYS A 7 39.16 -19.41 -73.86
N ASN A 8 38.31 -19.77 -72.88
CA ASN A 8 37.11 -19.12 -72.35
C ASN A 8 36.75 -19.66 -70.94
N HIS A 9 36.06 -18.81 -70.19
CA HIS A 9 35.21 -19.14 -69.05
C HIS A 9 34.07 -20.09 -69.47
N PHE A 10 33.92 -21.23 -68.81
CA PHE A 10 32.67 -21.99 -68.74
C PHE A 10 32.68 -22.81 -67.44
N GLY A 11 31.97 -22.35 -66.43
CA GLY A 11 31.97 -22.96 -65.10
C GLY A 11 31.11 -22.20 -64.10
N LEU A 12 29.93 -21.75 -64.52
CA LEU A 12 28.89 -21.20 -63.66
C LEU A 12 27.56 -21.66 -64.28
N PHE A 13 26.57 -22.03 -63.47
CA PHE A 13 25.22 -22.53 -63.81
C PHE A 13 24.95 -24.03 -63.60
N THR A 14 25.23 -24.61 -62.43
CA THR A 14 24.45 -25.79 -61.95
C THR A 14 24.52 -26.08 -60.44
N ALA A 15 24.81 -25.10 -59.56
CA ALA A 15 24.88 -25.36 -58.12
C ALA A 15 24.26 -24.30 -57.19
N ILE A 16 23.51 -23.32 -57.70
CA ILE A 16 22.93 -22.22 -56.87
C ILE A 16 21.39 -22.29 -56.80
N LEU A 17 20.73 -23.23 -57.47
CA LEU A 17 19.26 -23.33 -57.52
C LEU A 17 18.63 -24.36 -56.57
N LEU A 18 19.40 -24.98 -55.67
CA LEU A 18 18.85 -25.92 -54.67
C LEU A 18 19.10 -25.53 -53.19
N LEU A 19 19.80 -24.42 -52.92
CA LEU A 19 19.99 -23.91 -51.54
C LEU A 19 19.34 -22.55 -51.27
N ALA A 20 18.67 -21.94 -52.26
CA ALA A 20 17.90 -20.72 -52.06
C ALA A 20 16.41 -20.99 -51.75
N GLY A 21 15.94 -22.24 -51.92
CA GLY A 21 14.54 -22.62 -51.76
C GLY A 21 14.13 -23.13 -50.38
N THR A 22 15.06 -23.33 -49.45
CA THR A 22 14.78 -23.91 -48.12
C THR A 22 15.11 -22.99 -46.94
N LEU A 23 15.64 -21.78 -47.18
CA LEU A 23 15.88 -20.77 -46.13
C LEU A 23 14.81 -19.67 -46.04
N LEU A 24 13.74 -19.72 -46.84
CA LEU A 24 12.59 -18.81 -46.74
C LEU A 24 11.42 -19.36 -45.90
N GLY A 25 11.53 -20.59 -45.38
CA GLY A 25 10.45 -21.28 -44.67
C GLY A 25 10.48 -21.19 -43.15
N CYS A 26 11.40 -20.44 -42.54
CA CYS A 26 11.53 -20.34 -41.09
C CYS A 26 11.78 -18.90 -40.65
N MET A 27 10.95 -17.96 -41.12
CA MET A 27 10.69 -16.78 -40.30
C MET A 27 9.60 -17.19 -39.30
N PRO A 28 9.82 -17.08 -37.97
CA PRO A 28 8.71 -17.24 -37.05
C PRO A 28 7.67 -16.20 -37.47
N GLN A 29 6.51 -16.65 -37.95
CA GLN A 29 5.37 -15.77 -38.05
C GLN A 29 5.17 -15.21 -36.65
N LEU A 30 5.44 -13.91 -36.48
CA LEU A 30 4.89 -13.18 -35.33
C LEU A 30 3.37 -13.25 -35.51
N SER A 31 2.77 -14.30 -34.95
CA SER A 31 1.36 -14.30 -34.63
C SER A 31 1.20 -13.16 -33.64
N LEU A 32 0.65 -12.04 -34.12
CA LEU A 32 0.06 -11.04 -33.24
C LEU A 32 -1.00 -11.79 -32.44
N ALA A 33 -0.66 -12.16 -31.20
CA ALA A 33 -1.62 -12.75 -30.29
C ALA A 33 -2.75 -11.73 -30.13
N THR A 34 -3.90 -12.02 -30.72
CA THR A 34 -5.07 -11.15 -30.64
C THR A 34 -5.71 -11.35 -29.28
N CYS A 35 -5.64 -10.32 -28.45
CA CYS A 35 -6.32 -10.27 -27.16
C CYS A 35 -7.83 -10.40 -27.37
N SER A 36 -8.45 -11.31 -26.63
CA SER A 36 -9.87 -11.62 -26.74
C SER A 36 -10.63 -11.16 -25.49
N THR A 37 -11.94 -10.97 -25.65
CA THR A 37 -12.84 -10.62 -24.55
C THR A 37 -13.76 -11.79 -24.24
N TYR A 38 -13.83 -12.16 -22.96
CA TYR A 38 -14.66 -13.23 -22.45
C TYR A 38 -15.56 -12.75 -21.31
N TYR A 39 -16.57 -13.56 -21.00
CA TYR A 39 -17.60 -13.26 -20.01
C TYR A 39 -17.85 -14.47 -19.13
N VAL A 40 -17.99 -14.23 -17.84
CA VAL A 40 -18.47 -15.20 -16.85
C VAL A 40 -19.75 -14.66 -16.20
N ALA A 41 -20.75 -15.52 -16.04
CA ALA A 41 -22.06 -15.20 -15.48
C ALA A 41 -22.59 -16.36 -14.63
N THR A 42 -23.35 -16.05 -13.56
CA THR A 42 -23.93 -17.08 -12.67
C THR A 42 -24.90 -18.04 -13.38
N ASN A 43 -25.54 -17.59 -14.47
CA ASN A 43 -26.40 -18.38 -15.34
C ASN A 43 -25.66 -19.01 -16.55
N GLY A 44 -24.33 -18.90 -16.58
CA GLY A 44 -23.49 -19.45 -17.64
C GLY A 44 -23.25 -20.96 -17.52
N SER A 45 -22.37 -21.46 -18.37
CA SER A 45 -21.89 -22.84 -18.34
C SER A 45 -20.42 -22.90 -18.69
N ASP A 46 -19.62 -23.65 -17.95
CA ASP A 46 -18.18 -23.79 -18.23
C ASP A 46 -17.89 -24.59 -19.51
N SER A 47 -18.90 -25.16 -20.17
CA SER A 47 -18.77 -25.72 -21.52
C SER A 47 -19.01 -24.68 -22.64
N ASN A 48 -19.48 -23.47 -22.30
CA ASN A 48 -19.70 -22.42 -23.28
C ASN A 48 -18.39 -21.85 -23.84
N PRO A 49 -18.44 -21.10 -24.96
CA PRO A 49 -17.27 -20.44 -25.53
C PRO A 49 -16.81 -19.18 -24.75
N GLY A 50 -17.51 -18.75 -23.70
CA GLY A 50 -17.15 -17.55 -22.94
C GLY A 50 -17.57 -16.23 -23.62
N THR A 51 -18.46 -16.27 -24.60
CA THR A 51 -19.03 -15.08 -25.27
C THR A 51 -20.10 -14.40 -24.41
N LEU A 52 -20.47 -13.16 -24.71
CA LEU A 52 -21.47 -12.41 -23.94
C LEU A 52 -22.83 -13.14 -23.82
N THR A 53 -23.30 -13.77 -24.90
CA THR A 53 -24.58 -14.51 -24.94
C THR A 53 -24.46 -15.95 -24.44
N ARG A 54 -23.24 -16.49 -24.38
CA ARG A 54 -22.92 -17.82 -23.87
C ARG A 54 -21.69 -17.72 -22.96
N PRO A 55 -21.84 -17.15 -21.75
CA PRO A 55 -20.73 -16.94 -20.83
C PRO A 55 -20.31 -18.24 -20.15
N TRP A 56 -19.09 -18.27 -19.63
CA TRP A 56 -18.66 -19.28 -18.66
C TRP A 56 -19.42 -19.12 -17.34
N LYS A 57 -19.38 -20.14 -16.48
CA LYS A 57 -20.09 -20.14 -15.20
C LYS A 57 -19.20 -19.71 -14.05
N THR A 58 -17.96 -20.21 -14.01
CA THR A 58 -17.05 -20.03 -12.88
C THR A 58 -15.82 -19.21 -13.26
N ILE A 59 -15.43 -18.31 -12.37
CA ILE A 59 -14.24 -17.47 -12.50
C ILE A 59 -13.00 -18.35 -12.39
N ALA A 60 -13.01 -19.33 -11.50
CA ALA A 60 -11.89 -20.24 -11.33
C ALA A 60 -11.60 -21.05 -12.61
N THR A 61 -12.61 -21.58 -13.30
CA THR A 61 -12.40 -22.22 -14.62
C THR A 61 -11.92 -21.22 -15.66
N SER A 62 -12.51 -20.03 -15.68
CA SER A 62 -12.17 -18.96 -16.64
C SER A 62 -10.69 -18.58 -16.55
N GLY A 63 -10.13 -18.52 -15.34
CA GLY A 63 -8.71 -18.24 -15.09
C GLY A 63 -7.74 -19.20 -15.77
N TYR A 64 -8.12 -20.46 -16.00
CA TYR A 64 -7.32 -21.43 -16.75
C TYR A 64 -7.53 -21.40 -18.27
N LYS A 65 -8.57 -20.69 -18.75
CA LYS A 65 -8.92 -20.62 -20.17
C LYS A 65 -8.43 -19.36 -20.86
N ILE A 66 -8.45 -18.23 -20.14
CA ILE A 66 -7.95 -16.97 -20.68
C ILE A 66 -6.42 -17.02 -20.84
N LYS A 67 -5.93 -16.34 -21.86
CA LYS A 67 -4.51 -16.23 -22.21
C LYS A 67 -3.98 -14.87 -21.79
N ALA A 68 -2.66 -14.71 -21.87
CA ALA A 68 -2.02 -13.41 -21.69
C ALA A 68 -2.68 -12.38 -22.62
N CYS A 69 -2.90 -11.17 -22.08
CA CYS A 69 -3.60 -10.05 -22.68
C CYS A 69 -5.13 -10.13 -22.83
N ASP A 70 -5.76 -11.26 -22.53
CA ASP A 70 -7.21 -11.36 -22.60
C ASP A 70 -7.90 -10.51 -21.52
N THR A 71 -9.15 -10.11 -21.79
CA THR A 71 -10.04 -9.47 -20.82
C THR A 71 -11.20 -10.40 -20.47
N LEU A 72 -11.37 -10.71 -19.18
CA LEU A 72 -12.52 -11.40 -18.64
C LEU A 72 -13.42 -10.39 -17.92
N TYR A 73 -14.66 -10.25 -18.38
CA TYR A 73 -15.69 -9.52 -17.64
C TYR A 73 -16.53 -10.46 -16.78
N VAL A 74 -16.67 -10.11 -15.50
CA VAL A 74 -17.49 -10.82 -14.52
C VAL A 74 -18.83 -10.12 -14.39
N ARG A 75 -19.91 -10.80 -14.78
CA ARG A 75 -21.28 -10.29 -14.68
C ARG A 75 -21.75 -10.28 -13.22
N GLY A 76 -22.71 -9.42 -12.88
CA GLY A 76 -23.30 -9.31 -11.56
C GLY A 76 -23.93 -10.62 -11.08
N GLY A 77 -23.89 -10.80 -9.76
CA GLY A 77 -24.37 -12.00 -9.08
C GLY A 77 -23.33 -12.53 -8.08
N THR A 78 -23.76 -13.51 -7.29
CA THR A 78 -22.91 -14.16 -6.29
C THR A 78 -22.35 -15.46 -6.84
N TYR A 79 -21.02 -15.54 -6.93
CA TYR A 79 -20.26 -16.69 -7.38
C TYR A 79 -19.74 -17.44 -6.15
N LYS A 80 -20.26 -18.64 -5.96
CA LYS A 80 -19.70 -19.59 -4.99
C LYS A 80 -18.52 -20.28 -5.66
N GLU A 81 -17.33 -19.75 -5.42
CA GLU A 81 -16.10 -20.19 -6.08
C GLU A 81 -15.27 -21.06 -5.13
N TYR A 82 -14.36 -21.83 -5.72
CA TYR A 82 -13.20 -22.38 -5.02
C TYR A 82 -12.01 -21.43 -5.18
N ALA A 83 -10.79 -21.89 -4.87
CA ALA A 83 -9.58 -21.11 -5.10
C ALA A 83 -9.45 -20.65 -6.58
N ILE A 84 -9.44 -19.33 -6.79
CA ILE A 84 -9.27 -18.69 -8.09
C ILE A 84 -7.79 -18.42 -8.30
N ASN A 85 -7.25 -18.85 -9.43
CA ASN A 85 -5.85 -18.65 -9.79
C ASN A 85 -5.75 -17.97 -11.15
N LEU A 86 -4.98 -16.88 -11.22
CA LEU A 86 -4.57 -16.25 -12.49
C LEU A 86 -3.07 -16.39 -12.66
N LEU A 87 -2.70 -17.05 -13.76
CA LEU A 87 -1.33 -17.52 -14.03
C LEU A 87 -0.70 -16.81 -15.23
N GLN A 88 -1.43 -15.89 -15.86
CA GLN A 88 -1.05 -15.29 -17.13
C GLN A 88 0.19 -14.41 -16.98
N ASN A 89 1.23 -14.69 -17.78
CA ASN A 89 2.42 -13.84 -17.88
C ASN A 89 2.22 -12.87 -19.04
N SER A 90 1.76 -11.67 -18.71
CA SER A 90 1.41 -10.63 -19.67
C SER A 90 2.52 -9.58 -19.76
N THR A 91 2.26 -8.44 -20.40
CA THR A 91 3.22 -7.32 -20.48
C THR A 91 2.53 -6.02 -20.12
N ALA A 92 3.29 -4.97 -19.79
CA ALA A 92 2.75 -3.64 -19.54
C ALA A 92 1.87 -3.12 -20.69
N ALA A 93 2.27 -3.39 -21.94
CA ALA A 93 1.53 -2.96 -23.13
C ALA A 93 0.23 -3.75 -23.34
N ASN A 94 0.17 -4.99 -22.87
CA ASN A 94 -0.94 -5.91 -23.11
C ASN A 94 -1.22 -6.74 -21.84
N PRO A 95 -1.79 -6.13 -20.77
CA PRO A 95 -2.05 -6.81 -19.52
C PRO A 95 -3.26 -7.75 -19.62
N THR A 96 -3.28 -8.83 -18.83
CA THR A 96 -4.51 -9.62 -18.64
C THR A 96 -5.43 -8.89 -17.67
N ARG A 97 -6.72 -8.82 -17.98
CA ARG A 97 -7.69 -8.03 -17.20
C ARG A 97 -8.83 -8.91 -16.73
N VAL A 98 -9.17 -8.84 -15.45
CA VAL A 98 -10.37 -9.47 -14.87
C VAL A 98 -11.17 -8.39 -14.18
N LEU A 99 -12.27 -7.98 -14.79
CA LEU A 99 -13.00 -6.75 -14.43
C LEU A 99 -14.46 -7.04 -14.17
N ALA A 100 -15.09 -6.26 -13.31
CA ALA A 100 -16.55 -6.23 -13.23
C ALA A 100 -17.11 -5.77 -14.58
N TYR A 101 -18.20 -6.40 -15.01
CA TYR A 101 -18.93 -5.91 -16.17
C TYR A 101 -19.46 -4.50 -15.86
N PRO A 102 -19.36 -3.53 -16.79
CA PRO A 102 -19.72 -2.14 -16.50
C PRO A 102 -21.14 -2.00 -15.92
N GLY A 103 -21.25 -1.32 -14.78
CA GLY A 103 -22.51 -1.11 -14.06
C GLY A 103 -23.02 -2.30 -13.25
N GLU A 104 -22.25 -3.38 -13.14
CA GLU A 104 -22.61 -4.58 -12.37
C GLU A 104 -21.64 -4.78 -11.19
N SER A 105 -22.13 -5.37 -10.10
CA SER A 105 -21.37 -5.61 -8.87
C SER A 105 -21.33 -7.12 -8.57
N PRO A 106 -20.35 -7.86 -9.07
CA PRO A 106 -20.20 -9.29 -8.77
C PRO A 106 -19.63 -9.51 -7.37
N VAL A 107 -20.07 -10.58 -6.73
CA VAL A 107 -19.63 -11.03 -5.41
C VAL A 107 -18.98 -12.39 -5.53
N LEU A 108 -17.72 -12.50 -5.09
CA LEU A 108 -16.98 -13.76 -5.01
C LEU A 108 -17.06 -14.24 -3.56
N ASP A 109 -17.79 -15.33 -3.34
CA ASP A 109 -18.11 -15.85 -2.01
C ASP A 109 -17.46 -17.22 -1.78
N ALA A 110 -16.55 -17.28 -0.82
CA ALA A 110 -15.81 -18.48 -0.47
C ALA A 110 -16.50 -19.32 0.63
N SER A 111 -17.75 -19.00 1.04
CA SER A 111 -18.43 -19.64 2.18
C SER A 111 -18.67 -21.14 2.06
N THR A 112 -18.55 -21.71 0.85
CA THR A 112 -18.70 -23.16 0.62
C THR A 112 -17.41 -23.94 0.82
N LEU A 113 -16.31 -23.24 1.12
CA LEU A 113 -15.01 -23.84 1.35
C LEU A 113 -14.71 -23.88 2.85
N THR A 114 -13.81 -24.79 3.22
CA THR A 114 -13.02 -24.69 4.45
C THR A 114 -11.56 -24.48 4.04
N PRO A 115 -11.18 -23.29 3.52
CA PRO A 115 -9.81 -23.07 3.06
C PRO A 115 -8.85 -23.18 4.24
N GLY A 116 -7.63 -23.65 4.00
CA GLY A 116 -6.56 -23.43 4.95
C GLY A 116 -6.41 -21.94 5.21
N LEU A 117 -6.02 -21.56 6.43
CA LEU A 117 -5.93 -20.16 6.85
C LEU A 117 -5.03 -19.32 5.95
N TYR A 118 -4.03 -19.95 5.33
CA TYR A 118 -3.05 -19.32 4.45
C TYR A 118 -3.33 -19.52 2.97
N ASP A 119 -4.39 -20.24 2.62
CA ASP A 119 -4.78 -20.45 1.23
C ASP A 119 -5.50 -19.18 0.77
N ALA A 120 -4.87 -18.45 -0.15
CA ALA A 120 -5.53 -17.33 -0.80
C ALA A 120 -6.71 -17.84 -1.60
N PHE A 121 -7.88 -17.25 -1.35
CA PHE A 121 -9.06 -17.50 -2.14
C PHE A 121 -8.87 -17.00 -3.58
N PHE A 122 -8.20 -15.86 -3.76
CA PHE A 122 -7.85 -15.33 -5.07
C PHE A 122 -6.34 -15.07 -5.18
N ASN A 123 -5.64 -15.91 -5.94
CA ASN A 123 -4.20 -15.81 -6.13
C ASN A 123 -3.83 -15.36 -7.56
N LEU A 124 -3.08 -14.26 -7.64
CA LEU A 124 -2.56 -13.67 -8.86
C LEU A 124 -1.06 -13.97 -8.94
N SER A 125 -0.70 -15.12 -9.49
CA SER A 125 0.72 -15.55 -9.57
C SER A 125 1.37 -15.26 -10.92
N GLY A 126 0.59 -14.88 -11.93
CA GLY A 126 1.11 -14.32 -13.18
C GLY A 126 1.56 -12.87 -13.03
N GLN A 127 2.07 -12.29 -14.11
CA GLN A 127 2.60 -10.91 -14.13
C GLN A 127 1.78 -10.01 -15.06
N TYR A 128 1.72 -8.72 -14.75
CA TYR A 128 0.93 -7.73 -15.50
C TYR A 128 -0.57 -8.13 -15.58
N ILE A 129 -1.12 -8.49 -14.42
CA ILE A 129 -2.54 -8.81 -14.25
C ILE A 129 -3.23 -7.62 -13.59
N VAL A 130 -4.42 -7.26 -14.08
CA VAL A 130 -5.27 -6.21 -13.51
C VAL A 130 -6.61 -6.81 -13.09
N VAL A 131 -6.97 -6.63 -11.83
CA VAL A 131 -8.24 -7.10 -11.24
C VAL A 131 -9.01 -5.91 -10.69
N SER A 132 -10.30 -5.77 -11.01
CA SER A 132 -11.07 -4.62 -10.50
C SER A 132 -12.59 -4.80 -10.42
N GLY A 133 -13.19 -4.18 -9.40
CA GLY A 133 -14.63 -3.95 -9.29
C GLY A 133 -15.43 -5.04 -8.56
N PHE A 134 -14.80 -5.83 -7.68
CA PHE A 134 -15.41 -7.01 -7.06
C PHE A 134 -15.60 -6.88 -5.56
N GLU A 135 -16.63 -7.53 -5.03
CA GLU A 135 -16.68 -7.93 -3.62
C GLU A 135 -16.06 -9.32 -3.46
N VAL A 136 -15.22 -9.51 -2.45
CA VAL A 136 -14.60 -10.78 -2.07
C VAL A 136 -14.86 -11.03 -0.59
N ARG A 137 -15.46 -12.17 -0.24
CA ARG A 137 -15.81 -12.46 1.16
C ARG A 137 -15.76 -13.91 1.58
N ASN A 138 -15.80 -14.12 2.90
CA ASN A 138 -15.94 -15.42 3.56
C ASN A 138 -14.81 -16.43 3.28
N GLY A 139 -13.64 -15.94 2.87
CA GLY A 139 -12.46 -16.75 2.56
C GLY A 139 -11.56 -17.03 3.76
N GLY A 140 -10.58 -17.92 3.58
CA GLY A 140 -9.46 -18.09 4.50
C GLY A 140 -8.61 -16.81 4.48
N THR A 141 -7.74 -16.69 3.49
CA THR A 141 -7.13 -15.40 3.11
C THR A 141 -7.81 -14.86 1.84
N GLY A 142 -7.96 -13.54 1.73
CA GLY A 142 -8.67 -12.90 0.62
C GLY A 142 -7.93 -12.97 -0.72
N ILE A 143 -6.98 -12.06 -0.95
CA ILE A 143 -6.33 -11.89 -2.26
C ILE A 143 -4.81 -11.82 -2.11
N TYR A 144 -4.08 -12.62 -2.89
CA TYR A 144 -2.62 -12.54 -3.02
C TYR A 144 -2.22 -12.04 -4.40
N LEU A 145 -1.37 -11.01 -4.43
CA LEU A 145 -0.63 -10.60 -5.61
C LEU A 145 0.75 -11.24 -5.50
N SER A 146 0.87 -12.49 -5.94
CA SER A 146 2.11 -13.27 -5.85
C SER A 146 3.08 -12.99 -7.01
N GLY A 147 2.57 -12.53 -8.16
CA GLY A 147 3.38 -12.17 -9.32
C GLY A 147 3.56 -10.66 -9.47
N ASN A 148 4.66 -10.28 -10.13
CA ASN A 148 5.10 -8.90 -10.27
C ASN A 148 4.20 -8.06 -11.19
N TYR A 149 4.23 -6.73 -11.00
CA TYR A 149 3.48 -5.76 -11.80
C TYR A 149 1.98 -6.03 -11.84
N THR A 150 1.42 -6.58 -10.76
CA THR A 150 0.01 -6.90 -10.66
C THR A 150 -0.73 -5.76 -9.96
N THR A 151 -1.94 -5.46 -10.41
CA THR A 151 -2.79 -4.41 -9.83
C THR A 151 -4.13 -4.98 -9.42
N VAL A 152 -4.55 -4.67 -8.19
CA VAL A 152 -5.92 -4.83 -7.74
C VAL A 152 -6.51 -3.45 -7.44
N SER A 153 -7.74 -3.20 -7.85
CA SER A 153 -8.36 -1.90 -7.63
C SER A 153 -9.87 -1.92 -7.47
N ASN A 154 -10.44 -0.96 -6.73
CA ASN A 154 -11.90 -0.85 -6.54
C ASN A 154 -12.51 -2.16 -6.04
N LEU A 155 -11.86 -2.81 -5.07
CA LEU A 155 -12.33 -4.05 -4.48
C LEU A 155 -12.90 -3.80 -3.08
N ILE A 156 -13.90 -4.58 -2.71
CA ILE A 156 -14.38 -4.69 -1.33
C ILE A 156 -13.98 -6.07 -0.83
N VAL A 157 -13.12 -6.15 0.19
CA VAL A 157 -12.66 -7.43 0.75
C VAL A 157 -13.02 -7.50 2.23
N HIS A 158 -13.82 -8.48 2.62
CA HIS A 158 -14.29 -8.55 4.00
C HIS A 158 -14.68 -9.93 4.49
N ASN A 159 -14.85 -10.05 5.81
CA ASN A 159 -15.24 -11.30 6.46
C ASN A 159 -14.32 -12.48 6.12
N VAL A 160 -13.01 -12.24 6.08
CA VAL A 160 -12.01 -13.30 5.85
C VAL A 160 -11.31 -13.69 7.14
N GLN A 161 -10.88 -14.95 7.24
CA GLN A 161 -10.27 -15.49 8.47
C GLN A 161 -8.85 -14.97 8.71
N GLY A 162 -8.08 -14.76 7.65
CA GLY A 162 -6.69 -14.29 7.66
C GLY A 162 -6.55 -12.92 7.02
N ILE A 163 -5.54 -12.76 6.17
CA ILE A 163 -5.21 -11.47 5.55
C ILE A 163 -6.28 -11.07 4.53
N GLY A 164 -6.58 -9.78 4.42
CA GLY A 164 -7.46 -9.25 3.36
C GLY A 164 -6.80 -9.28 1.99
N ILE A 165 -5.79 -8.44 1.79
CA ILE A 165 -5.00 -8.33 0.55
C ILE A 165 -3.51 -8.36 0.89
N LEU A 166 -2.73 -9.23 0.24
CA LEU A 166 -1.27 -9.29 0.39
C LEU A 166 -0.58 -9.08 -0.96
N ALA A 167 0.16 -7.99 -1.08
CA ALA A 167 1.02 -7.68 -2.20
C ALA A 167 2.44 -8.26 -1.97
N LYS A 168 2.74 -9.37 -2.63
CA LYS A 168 4.05 -10.06 -2.49
C LYS A 168 4.96 -9.82 -3.69
N GLY A 169 4.39 -9.75 -4.89
CA GLY A 169 5.14 -9.50 -6.12
C GLY A 169 5.68 -8.06 -6.15
N ASP A 170 6.83 -7.88 -6.78
CA ASP A 170 7.42 -6.55 -6.96
C ASP A 170 6.52 -5.67 -7.82
N TYR A 171 6.53 -4.36 -7.56
CA TYR A 171 5.71 -3.37 -8.29
C TYR A 171 4.21 -3.68 -8.26
N SER A 172 3.75 -4.39 -7.22
CA SER A 172 2.33 -4.65 -7.00
C SER A 172 1.60 -3.38 -6.55
N VAL A 173 0.38 -3.19 -7.03
CA VAL A 173 -0.46 -2.03 -6.70
C VAL A 173 -1.78 -2.49 -6.09
N VAL A 174 -2.10 -1.97 -4.92
CA VAL A 174 -3.41 -2.12 -4.27
C VAL A 174 -4.00 -0.72 -4.14
N GLN A 175 -5.06 -0.43 -4.89
CA GLN A 175 -5.60 0.93 -4.94
C GLN A 175 -7.12 1.02 -4.83
N ASN A 176 -7.63 2.04 -4.14
CA ASN A 176 -9.07 2.31 -4.03
C ASN A 176 -9.86 1.10 -3.51
N CYS A 177 -9.26 0.28 -2.65
CA CYS A 177 -9.93 -0.88 -2.06
C CYS A 177 -10.49 -0.55 -0.68
N THR A 178 -11.62 -1.15 -0.34
CA THR A 178 -12.20 -1.12 1.01
C THR A 178 -12.01 -2.48 1.64
N VAL A 179 -11.31 -2.55 2.78
CA VAL A 179 -11.00 -3.82 3.46
C VAL A 179 -11.40 -3.75 4.92
N TYR A 180 -12.24 -4.70 5.36
CA TYR A 180 -12.74 -4.69 6.74
C TYR A 180 -13.12 -6.07 7.25
N GLN A 181 -13.20 -6.24 8.57
CA GLN A 181 -13.59 -7.52 9.20
C GLN A 181 -12.73 -8.69 8.70
N THR A 182 -11.42 -8.46 8.62
CA THR A 182 -10.42 -9.49 8.30
C THR A 182 -9.71 -9.94 9.57
N SER A 183 -8.84 -10.94 9.46
CA SER A 183 -8.15 -11.56 10.60
C SER A 183 -9.11 -12.16 11.62
N LEU A 184 -10.29 -12.61 11.19
CA LEU A 184 -11.35 -13.13 12.08
C LEU A 184 -10.92 -14.36 12.89
N ILE A 185 -9.88 -15.09 12.48
CA ILE A 185 -9.33 -16.14 13.31
C ILE A 185 -8.82 -15.61 14.66
N HIS A 186 -8.26 -14.41 14.66
CA HIS A 186 -7.76 -13.78 15.87
C HIS A 186 -8.92 -13.27 16.72
N TYR A 187 -9.97 -12.72 16.11
CA TYR A 187 -11.22 -12.41 16.82
C TYR A 187 -11.75 -13.63 17.56
N ASN A 188 -11.88 -14.77 16.86
CA ASN A 188 -12.39 -16.00 17.45
C ASN A 188 -11.52 -16.47 18.63
N TYR A 189 -10.18 -16.32 18.52
CA TYR A 189 -9.25 -16.58 19.61
C TYR A 189 -9.53 -15.69 20.84
N LEU A 190 -9.71 -14.38 20.63
CA LEU A 190 -9.96 -13.41 21.71
C LEU A 190 -11.27 -13.69 22.47
N ILE A 191 -12.30 -14.19 21.80
CA ILE A 191 -13.59 -14.53 22.42
C ILE A 191 -13.70 -15.98 22.89
N GLY A 192 -12.64 -16.78 22.78
CA GLY A 192 -12.63 -18.18 23.18
C GLY A 192 -13.46 -19.11 22.29
N ASN A 193 -13.76 -18.72 21.04
CA ASN A 193 -14.57 -19.49 20.10
C ASN A 193 -13.71 -20.39 19.18
N GLY A 194 -12.58 -20.89 19.69
CA GLY A 194 -11.52 -21.50 18.87
C GLY A 194 -10.78 -20.45 18.02
N GLY A 195 -9.68 -20.83 17.37
CA GLY A 195 -8.83 -19.89 16.61
C GLY A 195 -7.38 -19.93 17.04
N SER A 196 -6.59 -18.95 16.59
CA SER A 196 -5.16 -18.83 16.89
C SER A 196 -4.79 -17.35 17.06
N ALA A 197 -3.85 -17.08 17.96
CA ALA A 197 -3.20 -15.78 18.09
C ALA A 197 -2.32 -15.55 16.85
N MET A 198 -2.95 -15.08 15.78
CA MET A 198 -2.32 -14.80 14.50
C MET A 198 -2.45 -13.32 14.18
N TRP A 199 -1.32 -12.71 13.84
CA TRP A 199 -1.23 -11.33 13.40
C TRP A 199 -1.51 -11.29 11.90
N GLY A 200 -2.78 -11.14 11.53
CA GLY A 200 -3.19 -10.88 10.15
C GLY A 200 -3.36 -9.38 9.90
N THR A 201 -3.29 -8.98 8.64
CA THR A 201 -3.43 -7.58 8.22
C THR A 201 -4.63 -7.41 7.29
N GLY A 202 -5.24 -6.22 7.25
CA GLY A 202 -6.20 -5.84 6.21
C GLY A 202 -5.53 -5.82 4.84
N ILE A 203 -4.56 -4.91 4.66
CA ILE A 203 -3.74 -4.81 3.44
C ILE A 203 -2.27 -4.79 3.82
N SER A 204 -1.44 -5.63 3.20
CA SER A 204 0.00 -5.58 3.39
C SER A 204 0.81 -5.72 2.10
N ALA A 205 2.01 -5.16 2.09
CA ALA A 205 3.04 -5.44 1.09
C ALA A 205 4.26 -6.11 1.76
N ALA A 206 4.50 -7.40 1.44
CA ALA A 206 5.49 -8.19 2.16
C ALA A 206 5.86 -9.52 1.50
N ARG A 207 7.07 -10.00 1.86
CA ARG A 207 7.52 -11.39 1.63
C ARG A 207 7.38 -11.88 0.20
N ASN A 208 8.14 -11.26 -0.70
CA ASN A 208 8.23 -11.72 -2.08
C ASN A 208 8.56 -13.22 -2.11
N PRO A 209 7.80 -14.05 -2.86
CA PRO A 209 7.95 -15.50 -2.81
C PRO A 209 9.29 -16.01 -3.36
N VAL A 210 10.04 -15.17 -4.07
CA VAL A 210 11.34 -15.50 -4.67
C VAL A 210 12.48 -14.90 -3.86
N THR A 211 12.41 -13.60 -3.57
CA THR A 211 13.53 -12.86 -2.96
C THR A 211 13.41 -12.71 -1.44
N GLY A 212 12.25 -12.99 -0.87
CA GLY A 212 11.91 -12.67 0.51
C GLY A 212 11.60 -11.19 0.75
N ILE A 213 12.00 -10.28 -0.15
CA ILE A 213 11.82 -8.83 0.00
C ILE A 213 10.98 -8.28 -1.14
N THR A 214 9.80 -7.74 -0.82
CA THR A 214 8.92 -7.10 -1.83
C THR A 214 9.46 -5.74 -2.22
N GLN A 215 9.63 -5.48 -3.52
CA GLN A 215 10.16 -4.21 -4.02
C GLN A 215 9.05 -3.33 -4.58
N HIS A 216 9.06 -2.04 -4.24
CA HIS A 216 8.30 -0.99 -4.92
C HIS A 216 6.79 -1.21 -5.00
N ALA A 217 6.19 -1.80 -3.98
CA ALA A 217 4.73 -1.92 -3.90
C ALA A 217 4.08 -0.54 -3.69
N THR A 218 2.85 -0.37 -4.13
CA THR A 218 2.05 0.85 -3.90
C THR A 218 0.71 0.49 -3.27
N LEU A 219 0.44 1.03 -2.08
CA LEU A 219 -0.81 0.90 -1.35
C LEU A 219 -1.45 2.29 -1.27
N THR A 220 -2.46 2.58 -2.10
CA THR A 220 -3.00 3.94 -2.20
C THR A 220 -4.51 4.08 -2.30
N GLY A 221 -5.09 5.14 -1.72
CA GLY A 221 -6.53 5.39 -1.84
C GLY A 221 -7.40 4.36 -1.13
N ASN A 222 -6.84 3.52 -0.27
CA ASN A 222 -7.58 2.43 0.36
C ASN A 222 -8.27 2.89 1.65
N THR A 223 -9.38 2.24 1.99
CA THR A 223 -10.06 2.39 3.28
C THR A 223 -9.96 1.08 4.04
N VAL A 224 -9.31 1.08 5.20
CA VAL A 224 -9.05 -0.15 5.98
C VAL A 224 -9.49 0.01 7.43
N TYR A 225 -10.42 -0.83 7.87
CA TYR A 225 -11.01 -0.67 9.19
C TYR A 225 -11.59 -1.95 9.79
N ASN A 226 -11.78 -1.97 11.11
CA ASN A 226 -12.33 -3.13 11.82
C ASN A 226 -11.60 -4.44 11.50
N VAL A 227 -10.27 -4.37 11.35
CA VAL A 227 -9.42 -5.56 11.20
C VAL A 227 -9.04 -6.06 12.59
N TRP A 228 -9.17 -7.37 12.81
CA TRP A 228 -8.80 -8.03 14.07
C TRP A 228 -7.31 -8.35 14.15
N GLY A 229 -6.50 -7.41 13.70
CA GLY A 229 -5.06 -7.46 13.58
C GLY A 229 -4.58 -6.08 13.15
N GLU A 230 -3.60 -6.02 12.26
CA GLU A 230 -3.13 -4.74 11.71
C GLU A 230 -4.07 -4.24 10.61
N GLY A 231 -4.29 -2.93 10.53
CA GLY A 231 -5.03 -2.34 9.41
C GLY A 231 -4.25 -2.46 8.11
N LEU A 232 -3.24 -1.61 7.96
CA LEU A 232 -2.35 -1.55 6.80
C LEU A 232 -0.91 -1.83 7.25
N SER A 233 -0.15 -2.65 6.51
CA SER A 233 1.27 -2.80 6.82
C SER A 233 2.19 -2.94 5.61
N THR A 234 3.48 -2.81 5.86
CA THR A 234 4.52 -3.31 4.96
C THR A 234 5.64 -3.86 5.81
N TYR A 235 6.10 -5.06 5.47
CA TYR A 235 7.20 -5.68 6.18
C TYR A 235 8.01 -6.59 5.29
N GLU A 236 9.31 -6.74 5.60
CA GLU A 236 10.24 -7.48 4.74
C GLU A 236 10.10 -6.97 3.29
N ALA A 237 10.20 -5.64 3.14
CA ALA A 237 9.90 -4.92 1.92
C ALA A 237 10.83 -3.71 1.74
N SER A 238 10.96 -3.22 0.51
CA SER A 238 11.72 -2.02 0.20
C SER A 238 11.02 -1.15 -0.83
N GLY A 239 11.05 0.17 -0.61
CA GLY A 239 10.50 1.14 -1.57
C GLY A 239 8.98 1.16 -1.63
N THR A 240 8.27 0.62 -0.64
CA THR A 240 6.80 0.67 -0.60
C THR A 240 6.32 2.12 -0.48
N ILE A 241 5.36 2.51 -1.30
CA ILE A 241 4.65 3.79 -1.18
C ILE A 241 3.27 3.52 -0.58
N ILE A 242 2.98 4.11 0.57
CA ILE A 242 1.70 4.03 1.26
C ILE A 242 1.11 5.44 1.29
N SER A 243 0.08 5.71 0.48
CA SER A 243 -0.43 7.08 0.38
C SER A 243 -1.91 7.26 0.16
N ASN A 244 -2.49 8.37 0.63
CA ASN A 244 -3.90 8.69 0.45
C ASN A 244 -4.85 7.61 1.01
N ASN A 245 -4.43 6.86 2.04
CA ASN A 245 -5.27 5.85 2.67
C ASN A 245 -6.01 6.44 3.88
N VAL A 246 -7.19 5.87 4.16
CA VAL A 246 -7.98 6.12 5.36
C VAL A 246 -7.98 4.86 6.20
N VAL A 247 -7.35 4.88 7.37
CA VAL A 247 -7.13 3.67 8.19
C VAL A 247 -7.62 3.92 9.61
N TYR A 248 -8.57 3.14 10.09
CA TYR A 248 -9.15 3.39 11.41
C TYR A 248 -9.69 2.15 12.10
N ASP A 249 -9.76 2.19 13.43
CA ASP A 249 -10.45 1.20 14.26
C ASP A 249 -9.99 -0.25 14.03
N ASN A 250 -8.68 -0.46 13.93
CA ASN A 250 -8.08 -1.80 13.84
C ASN A 250 -7.56 -2.25 15.22
N TRP A 251 -7.57 -3.55 15.49
CA TRP A 251 -7.36 -4.08 16.83
C TRP A 251 -5.88 -4.02 17.30
N ALA A 252 -4.93 -4.33 16.41
CA ALA A 252 -3.51 -4.29 16.75
C ALA A 252 -2.97 -2.87 16.57
N GLU A 253 -2.37 -2.58 15.42
CA GLU A 253 -1.97 -1.25 14.97
C GLU A 253 -2.82 -0.86 13.77
N ASN A 254 -3.14 0.43 13.63
CA ASN A 254 -3.77 0.89 12.39
C ASN A 254 -2.79 0.75 11.22
N THR A 255 -1.57 1.22 11.40
CA THR A 255 -0.51 1.08 10.39
C THR A 255 0.78 0.53 10.99
N TYR A 256 1.42 -0.40 10.27
CA TYR A 256 2.69 -0.99 10.70
C TYR A 256 3.74 -1.06 9.60
N ILE A 257 4.91 -0.50 9.85
CA ILE A 257 6.09 -0.56 8.95
C ILE A 257 7.18 -1.26 9.74
N SER A 258 7.48 -2.52 9.37
CA SER A 258 8.40 -3.37 10.13
C SER A 258 9.44 -4.00 9.22
N ASP A 259 10.71 -4.04 9.63
CA ASP A 259 11.77 -4.71 8.84
C ASP A 259 11.79 -4.23 7.36
N ALA A 260 11.60 -2.93 7.14
CA ALA A 260 11.34 -2.36 5.82
C ALA A 260 12.19 -1.11 5.56
N THR A 261 12.58 -0.92 4.30
CA THR A 261 13.52 0.14 3.91
C THR A 261 12.97 1.05 2.81
N ASN A 262 13.39 2.31 2.81
CA ASN A 262 13.00 3.28 1.78
C ASN A 262 11.48 3.44 1.62
N VAL A 263 10.71 3.21 2.68
CA VAL A 263 9.24 3.32 2.67
C VAL A 263 8.85 4.78 2.70
N ILE A 264 7.86 5.16 1.89
CA ILE A 264 7.24 6.49 1.92
C ILE A 264 5.80 6.33 2.40
N PHE A 265 5.53 6.71 3.63
CA PHE A 265 4.21 6.79 4.23
C PHE A 265 3.73 8.24 4.20
N LYS A 266 2.84 8.58 3.26
CA LYS A 266 2.46 9.98 3.03
C LYS A 266 0.99 10.23 2.78
N ASP A 267 0.52 11.42 3.17
CA ASP A 267 -0.82 11.88 2.80
C ASP A 267 -1.95 10.94 3.31
N ASN A 268 -1.74 10.23 4.42
CA ASN A 268 -2.73 9.30 4.98
C ASN A 268 -3.51 9.94 6.13
N LEU A 269 -4.76 9.50 6.29
CA LEU A 269 -5.61 9.81 7.44
C LEU A 269 -5.74 8.56 8.31
N VAL A 270 -5.18 8.59 9.51
CA VAL A 270 -5.18 7.45 10.43
C VAL A 270 -5.79 7.88 11.76
N TYR A 271 -6.77 7.14 12.27
CA TYR A 271 -7.46 7.54 13.49
C TYR A 271 -8.13 6.40 14.25
N ASN A 272 -8.45 6.62 15.51
CA ASN A 272 -9.40 5.78 16.24
C ASN A 272 -10.65 6.58 16.61
N THR A 273 -11.80 5.92 16.54
CA THR A 273 -13.05 6.47 17.05
C THR A 273 -13.29 6.03 18.48
N ASN A 274 -14.08 6.83 19.19
CA ASN A 274 -14.67 6.37 20.45
C ASN A 274 -15.63 5.21 20.17
N ASN A 275 -15.64 4.21 21.06
CA ASN A 275 -16.54 3.04 20.98
C ASN A 275 -16.43 2.22 19.68
N ASN A 276 -15.22 2.06 19.14
CA ASN A 276 -15.01 1.25 17.95
C ASN A 276 -15.38 -0.23 18.15
N VAL A 277 -15.68 -0.91 17.04
CA VAL A 277 -16.18 -2.30 17.05
C VAL A 277 -15.15 -3.28 17.60
N VAL A 278 -13.87 -3.00 17.40
CA VAL A 278 -12.76 -3.84 17.90
C VAL A 278 -12.53 -3.67 19.41
N GLY A 279 -13.18 -2.69 20.04
CA GLY A 279 -13.17 -2.48 21.49
C GLY A 279 -11.82 -2.02 22.05
N LYS A 280 -10.95 -1.45 21.22
CA LYS A 280 -9.58 -1.07 21.62
C LYS A 280 -9.09 0.17 20.87
N LYS A 281 -8.39 1.04 21.59
CA LYS A 281 -7.63 2.17 21.03
C LYS A 281 -6.21 1.69 20.67
N ALA A 282 -5.92 1.58 19.38
CA ALA A 282 -4.62 1.12 18.85
C ALA A 282 -3.59 2.25 18.75
N ASN A 283 -2.31 1.92 18.51
CA ASN A 283 -1.39 2.93 17.97
C ASN A 283 -1.72 3.17 16.50
N LEU A 284 -1.42 4.38 16.01
CA LEU A 284 -1.80 4.76 14.65
C LEU A 284 -0.75 4.35 13.62
N LEU A 285 0.51 4.71 13.85
CA LEU A 285 1.65 4.26 13.05
C LEU A 285 2.74 3.70 13.96
N SER A 286 3.17 2.48 13.67
CA SER A 286 4.32 1.85 14.32
C SER A 286 5.45 1.60 13.32
N LEU A 287 6.67 2.02 13.66
CA LEU A 287 7.92 1.79 12.94
C LEU A 287 8.78 0.80 13.73
N ALA A 288 9.15 -0.34 13.16
CA ALA A 288 9.79 -1.40 13.94
C ALA A 288 10.85 -2.22 13.19
N ASP A 289 11.67 -2.89 13.97
CA ASP A 289 12.44 -4.06 13.54
C ASP A 289 12.16 -5.21 14.49
N GLU A 290 11.73 -6.34 13.94
CA GLU A 290 11.37 -7.52 14.73
C GLU A 290 12.28 -8.71 14.43
N VAL A 291 12.77 -8.80 13.20
CA VAL A 291 13.46 -9.99 12.72
C VAL A 291 14.91 -9.67 12.41
N SER A 292 15.83 -10.33 13.13
CA SER A 292 17.27 -10.09 13.01
C SER A 292 17.89 -10.60 11.68
N SER A 293 17.19 -11.45 10.92
CA SER A 293 17.68 -12.07 9.67
C SER A 293 17.30 -11.35 8.37
N VAL A 294 16.52 -10.27 8.44
CA VAL A 294 16.09 -9.46 7.28
C VAL A 294 16.73 -8.07 7.34
N PRO A 295 16.72 -7.26 6.27
CA PRO A 295 17.31 -5.93 6.30
C PRO A 295 16.75 -5.07 7.44
N ARG A 296 17.62 -4.34 8.15
CA ARG A 296 17.19 -3.36 9.17
C ARG A 296 16.41 -2.22 8.53
N SER A 297 15.39 -1.74 9.23
CA SER A 297 14.61 -0.59 8.80
C SER A 297 15.49 0.66 8.70
N THR A 298 15.45 1.31 7.55
CA THR A 298 16.24 2.51 7.27
C THR A 298 15.65 3.33 6.12
N ASN A 299 15.91 4.63 6.13
CA ASN A 299 15.47 5.58 5.11
C ASN A 299 13.94 5.63 4.93
N ASN A 300 13.18 5.37 6.00
CA ASN A 300 11.72 5.45 5.96
C ASN A 300 11.27 6.89 6.23
N ALA A 301 10.30 7.35 5.45
CA ALA A 301 9.76 8.71 5.53
C ALA A 301 8.26 8.70 5.86
N VAL A 302 7.88 9.49 6.85
CA VAL A 302 6.51 9.71 7.33
C VAL A 302 6.18 11.18 7.09
N ILE A 303 5.39 11.47 6.06
CA ILE A 303 5.23 12.83 5.53
C ILE A 303 3.76 13.21 5.37
N ASN A 304 3.33 14.41 5.80
CA ASN A 304 1.99 14.93 5.49
C ASN A 304 0.82 14.05 5.95
N ASN A 305 0.99 13.30 7.04
CA ASN A 305 -0.08 12.46 7.56
C ASN A 305 -0.86 13.16 8.68
N MET A 306 -2.13 12.80 8.79
CA MET A 306 -3.04 13.26 9.83
C MET A 306 -3.38 12.10 10.75
N PHE A 307 -3.11 12.30 12.04
CA PHE A 307 -3.24 11.30 13.08
C PHE A 307 -4.21 11.81 14.15
N LEU A 308 -5.23 11.01 14.50
CA LEU A 308 -6.18 11.38 15.54
C LEU A 308 -6.45 10.24 16.52
N ASN A 309 -6.32 10.54 17.81
CA ASN A 309 -6.70 9.68 18.92
C ASN A 309 -5.98 8.32 18.89
N GLY A 310 -4.66 8.29 18.67
CA GLY A 310 -3.84 7.13 18.98
C GLY A 310 -3.70 6.91 20.48
N ASN A 311 -3.43 5.68 20.91
CA ASN A 311 -2.74 5.52 22.19
C ASN A 311 -1.36 6.21 22.07
N VAL A 312 -0.65 5.83 21.01
CA VAL A 312 0.47 6.54 20.41
C VAL A 312 0.09 6.87 18.97
N ASP A 313 0.33 8.09 18.51
CA ASP A 313 0.09 8.46 17.10
C ASP A 313 1.24 7.97 16.22
N LEU A 314 2.49 8.13 16.68
CA LEU A 314 3.67 7.60 16.02
C LEU A 314 4.58 6.92 17.05
N PHE A 315 4.73 5.61 16.89
CA PHE A 315 5.52 4.75 17.76
C PHE A 315 6.73 4.20 17.01
N SER A 316 7.92 4.20 17.62
CA SER A 316 9.05 3.44 17.12
C SER A 316 9.63 2.49 18.16
N TRP A 317 9.94 1.26 17.77
CA TRP A 317 10.47 0.25 18.69
C TRP A 317 11.30 -0.81 17.96
N THR A 318 11.93 -1.72 18.69
CA THR A 318 12.73 -2.81 18.10
C THR A 318 12.86 -3.99 19.06
N LEU A 319 12.80 -5.22 18.52
CA LEU A 319 13.25 -6.45 19.19
C LEU A 319 14.69 -6.81 18.81
N VAL A 320 15.24 -6.12 17.81
CA VAL A 320 16.59 -6.38 17.30
C VAL A 320 17.58 -5.49 18.03
N SER A 321 18.48 -6.12 18.78
CA SER A 321 19.58 -5.45 19.48
C SER A 321 20.45 -4.64 18.51
N GLY A 322 20.75 -3.40 18.88
CA GLY A 322 21.51 -2.47 18.05
C GLY A 322 20.73 -1.90 16.87
N SER A 323 19.41 -2.14 16.79
CA SER A 323 18.54 -1.43 15.86
C SER A 323 17.78 -0.28 16.51
N GLY A 324 16.96 0.40 15.72
CA GLY A 324 16.22 1.58 16.10
C GLY A 324 15.99 2.47 14.89
N LEU A 325 15.43 3.66 15.13
CA LEU A 325 15.26 4.64 14.06
C LEU A 325 16.61 4.96 13.40
N THR A 326 16.67 4.76 12.09
CA THR A 326 17.86 4.86 11.27
C THR A 326 17.52 5.66 10.02
N ASN A 327 18.12 6.84 9.85
CA ASN A 327 17.89 7.73 8.69
C ASN A 327 16.39 7.97 8.43
N ALA A 328 15.58 8.02 9.48
CA ALA A 328 14.15 8.22 9.34
C ALA A 328 13.84 9.72 9.22
N LEU A 329 12.84 10.04 8.40
CA LEU A 329 12.29 11.39 8.30
C LEU A 329 10.83 11.38 8.75
N VAL A 330 10.50 12.17 9.76
CA VAL A 330 9.12 12.44 10.17
C VAL A 330 8.87 13.92 9.96
N SER A 331 8.16 14.27 8.88
CA SER A 331 8.03 15.66 8.42
C SER A 331 6.59 16.05 8.17
N ASN A 332 6.20 17.27 8.53
CA ASN A 332 4.91 17.84 8.11
C ASN A 332 3.69 17.00 8.52
N ASN A 333 3.73 16.28 9.63
CA ASN A 333 2.58 15.52 10.13
C ASN A 333 1.80 16.35 11.15
N THR A 334 0.50 16.07 11.30
CA THR A 334 -0.35 16.64 12.35
C THR A 334 -0.84 15.51 13.25
N LEU A 335 -0.36 15.48 14.50
CA LEU A 335 -0.66 14.48 15.52
C LEU A 335 -1.59 15.12 16.56
N VAL A 336 -2.78 14.55 16.73
CA VAL A 336 -3.82 15.09 17.61
C VAL A 336 -4.27 14.00 18.58
N ASN A 337 -4.08 14.26 19.87
CA ASN A 337 -4.57 13.41 20.97
C ASN A 337 -4.04 11.96 21.01
N GLY A 338 -2.89 11.71 20.35
CA GLY A 338 -1.95 10.65 20.65
C GLY A 338 -0.59 11.21 21.10
N GLU A 339 0.27 10.37 21.68
CA GLU A 339 1.66 10.78 21.96
C GLU A 339 2.57 10.46 20.77
N LEU A 340 3.67 11.21 20.67
CA LEU A 340 4.85 10.78 19.93
C LEU A 340 5.74 9.91 20.83
N ASN A 341 5.97 8.66 20.47
CA ASN A 341 6.81 7.76 21.26
C ASN A 341 7.95 7.20 20.40
N LEU A 342 9.17 7.64 20.70
CA LEU A 342 10.36 7.23 19.95
C LEU A 342 11.20 6.30 20.82
N GLY A 343 11.30 5.03 20.45
CA GLY A 343 12.22 4.07 21.06
C GLY A 343 13.69 4.32 20.68
N PRO A 344 14.54 3.28 20.70
CA PRO A 344 15.97 3.41 20.41
C PRO A 344 16.26 4.12 19.09
N ILE A 345 17.26 4.99 19.10
CA ILE A 345 17.76 5.69 17.92
C ILE A 345 19.12 5.10 17.55
N ASN A 346 19.24 4.67 16.31
CA ASN A 346 20.47 4.09 15.80
C ASN A 346 21.27 5.12 15.00
N GLN A 347 20.66 5.81 14.03
CA GLN A 347 21.36 6.80 13.19
C GLN A 347 20.47 7.95 12.72
N ALA A 348 21.06 9.15 12.67
CA ALA A 348 20.64 10.37 11.96
C ALA A 348 19.16 10.46 11.53
N SER A 349 18.25 10.50 12.50
CA SER A 349 16.81 10.65 12.25
C SER A 349 16.35 12.07 12.55
N ILE A 350 15.42 12.56 11.73
CA ILE A 350 14.95 13.95 11.76
C ILE A 350 13.44 13.95 11.98
N ILE A 351 13.01 14.66 13.01
CA ILE A 351 11.61 14.96 13.29
C ILE A 351 11.44 16.46 13.07
N GLN A 352 10.76 16.86 12.01
CA GLN A 352 10.70 18.28 11.64
C GLN A 352 9.33 18.74 11.17
N ASN A 353 9.04 20.02 11.39
CA ASN A 353 7.86 20.68 10.85
C ASN A 353 6.53 19.96 11.14
N ASN A 354 6.43 19.22 12.25
CA ASN A 354 5.21 18.53 12.66
C ASN A 354 4.42 19.39 13.65
N ILE A 355 3.10 19.21 13.69
CA ILE A 355 2.26 19.65 14.80
C ILE A 355 2.05 18.46 15.74
N ILE A 356 2.39 18.64 17.01
CA ILE A 356 2.09 17.68 18.07
C ILE A 356 1.17 18.37 19.06
N TYR A 357 -0.11 18.00 19.01
CA TYR A 357 -1.17 18.65 19.74
C TYR A 357 -1.89 17.68 20.67
N ARG A 358 -2.06 18.09 21.93
CA ARG A 358 -2.95 17.43 22.88
C ARG A 358 -3.83 18.42 23.61
N ASN A 359 -5.12 18.07 23.69
CA ASN A 359 -6.12 18.75 24.52
C ASN A 359 -6.78 17.83 25.56
N ASP A 360 -6.37 16.55 25.61
CA ASP A 360 -6.88 15.55 26.55
C ASP A 360 -6.08 15.46 27.87
N GLY A 361 -5.03 16.28 28.02
CA GLY A 361 -4.13 16.28 29.17
C GLY A 361 -3.12 15.13 29.21
N GLY A 362 -3.04 14.31 28.16
CA GLY A 362 -2.03 13.26 28.02
C GLY A 362 -0.62 13.81 27.72
N PRO A 363 0.43 12.97 27.79
CA PRO A 363 1.79 13.38 27.45
C PRO A 363 1.94 13.67 25.96
N LEU A 364 2.62 14.75 25.58
CA LEU A 364 2.93 15.03 24.16
C LEU A 364 3.91 14.02 23.56
N ALA A 365 4.89 13.61 24.36
CA ALA A 365 5.87 12.62 23.95
C ALA A 365 6.34 11.77 25.14
N SER A 366 6.80 10.56 24.84
CA SER A 366 7.41 9.66 25.81
C SER A 366 8.44 8.76 25.12
N GLY A 367 9.26 8.04 25.89
CA GLY A 367 10.29 7.14 25.36
C GLY A 367 11.48 7.84 24.66
N VAL A 368 11.35 9.12 24.31
CA VAL A 368 12.34 9.88 23.52
C VAL A 368 13.71 9.89 24.22
N PRO A 369 14.75 9.32 23.59
CA PRO A 369 16.11 9.36 24.12
C PRO A 369 16.65 10.79 24.18
N ALA A 370 17.72 10.99 24.94
CA ALA A 370 18.41 12.29 24.98
C ALA A 370 18.80 12.74 23.56
N LEU A 371 18.53 14.02 23.26
CA LEU A 371 18.87 14.61 21.97
C LEU A 371 20.36 14.44 21.68
N SER A 372 20.68 14.11 20.43
CA SER A 372 22.03 13.85 19.97
C SER A 372 22.15 14.21 18.50
N SER A 373 23.35 14.10 17.91
CA SER A 373 23.51 14.19 16.45
C SER A 373 22.68 13.15 15.69
N ASN A 374 22.22 12.09 16.35
CA ASN A 374 21.46 11.01 15.75
C ASN A 374 19.94 11.22 15.83
N LEU A 375 19.45 12.18 16.61
CA LEU A 375 18.03 12.55 16.68
C LEU A 375 17.89 14.06 16.78
N GLN A 376 17.35 14.67 15.73
CA GLN A 376 17.11 16.11 15.67
C GLN A 376 15.61 16.41 15.65
N PHE A 377 15.20 17.36 16.47
CA PHE A 377 13.89 17.99 16.42
C PHE A 377 14.06 19.42 15.92
N VAL A 378 13.33 19.79 14.87
CA VAL A 378 13.50 21.06 14.16
C VAL A 378 12.16 21.61 13.70
N ASP A 379 11.82 22.83 14.11
CA ASP A 379 10.61 23.56 13.67
C ASP A 379 9.29 22.80 13.89
N ASN A 380 9.24 21.90 14.87
CA ASN A 380 7.96 21.30 15.28
C ASN A 380 7.20 22.29 16.16
N LEU A 381 5.87 22.27 16.06
CA LEU A 381 4.99 23.03 16.95
C LEU A 381 4.35 22.08 17.96
N TRP A 382 4.59 22.37 19.24
CA TRP A 382 4.05 21.62 20.37
C TRP A 382 2.98 22.44 21.08
N SER A 383 1.83 21.83 21.38
CA SER A 383 0.75 22.54 22.12
C SER A 383 1.11 22.90 23.57
N SER A 384 2.19 22.33 24.10
CA SER A 384 2.82 22.68 25.37
C SER A 384 4.29 22.26 25.38
N THR A 385 5.03 22.61 26.42
CA THR A 385 6.47 22.32 26.50
C THR A 385 6.75 20.81 26.37
N PRO A 386 7.57 20.35 25.41
CA PRO A 386 7.94 18.94 25.29
C PRO A 386 8.81 18.46 26.47
N PRO A 387 8.89 17.16 26.74
CA PRO A 387 9.64 16.60 27.87
C PRO A 387 11.17 16.62 27.69
N PHE A 388 11.67 17.34 26.69
CA PHE A 388 13.09 17.51 26.37
C PHE A 388 13.33 18.93 25.86
N ASN A 389 14.57 19.41 25.98
CA ASN A 389 14.94 20.74 25.53
C ASN A 389 15.26 20.74 24.02
N SER A 390 14.30 21.14 23.20
CA SER A 390 14.54 21.41 21.77
C SER A 390 14.82 22.89 21.54
N ALA A 391 15.91 23.20 20.84
CA ALA A 391 16.35 24.59 20.60
C ALA A 391 15.65 25.26 19.41
N TYR A 392 15.00 24.48 18.54
CA TYR A 392 14.44 24.94 17.27
C TYR A 392 12.94 24.72 17.15
N ASP A 393 12.33 24.03 18.12
CA ASP A 393 10.89 23.84 18.13
C ASP A 393 10.17 25.03 18.75
N LEU A 394 8.88 25.15 18.42
CA LEU A 394 7.97 26.15 18.89
C LEU A 394 7.00 25.55 19.91
N VAL A 395 6.55 26.36 20.85
CA VAL A 395 5.48 26.01 21.78
C VAL A 395 4.36 27.03 21.63
N GLY A 396 3.14 26.56 21.34
CA GLY A 396 1.98 27.41 21.12
C GLY A 396 0.78 26.61 20.65
N ASP A 397 -0.40 27.22 20.75
CA ASP A 397 -1.61 26.62 20.19
C ASP A 397 -1.56 26.69 18.65
N PRO A 398 -1.60 25.56 17.92
CA PRO A 398 -1.69 25.57 16.47
C PRO A 398 -3.01 26.09 15.91
N GLU A 399 -4.01 26.32 16.77
CA GLU A 399 -5.32 26.84 16.37
C GLU A 399 -6.02 25.97 15.31
N LEU A 400 -5.93 24.65 15.48
CA LEU A 400 -6.61 23.68 14.62
C LEU A 400 -8.13 23.81 14.75
N ALA A 401 -8.86 23.62 13.64
CA ALA A 401 -10.32 23.73 13.59
C ALA A 401 -11.02 22.74 14.53
N LEU A 402 -10.51 21.50 14.62
CA LEU A 402 -10.99 20.44 15.54
C LEU A 402 -12.53 20.25 15.53
N SER A 403 -13.15 20.49 14.38
CA SER A 403 -14.60 20.52 14.20
C SER A 403 -15.06 19.55 13.11
N GLY A 404 -16.33 19.14 13.18
CA GLY A 404 -16.90 18.10 12.33
C GLY A 404 -17.01 16.74 13.02
N SER A 405 -17.34 15.70 12.24
CA SER A 405 -17.55 14.36 12.77
C SER A 405 -16.23 13.60 12.89
N THR A 406 -16.00 12.98 14.05
CA THR A 406 -14.90 12.02 14.28
C THR A 406 -15.42 10.58 14.31
N ALA A 407 -16.64 10.34 13.81
CA ALA A 407 -17.22 9.01 13.73
C ALA A 407 -16.55 8.17 12.62
N ALA A 408 -16.74 6.86 12.71
CA ALA A 408 -16.16 5.88 11.80
C ALA A 408 -16.50 6.21 10.34
N GLY A 409 -15.46 6.38 9.52
CA GLY A 409 -15.55 6.73 8.11
C GLY A 409 -15.97 8.17 7.80
N GLN A 410 -16.06 9.06 8.80
CA GLN A 410 -16.58 10.42 8.64
C GLN A 410 -15.56 11.53 8.93
N LEU A 411 -14.38 11.18 9.45
CA LEU A 411 -13.33 12.16 9.71
C LEU A 411 -12.83 12.78 8.41
N ALA A 412 -12.81 14.10 8.35
CA ALA A 412 -12.39 14.88 7.20
C ALA A 412 -11.05 15.59 7.47
N VAL A 413 -10.31 15.88 6.39
CA VAL A 413 -9.05 16.65 6.42
C VAL A 413 -9.24 18.02 7.07
N SER A 414 -10.40 18.66 6.89
CA SER A 414 -10.74 19.96 7.50
C SER A 414 -10.74 19.96 9.02
N TYR A 415 -10.74 18.80 9.68
CA TYR A 415 -10.56 18.71 11.13
C TYR A 415 -9.16 19.17 11.58
N PHE A 416 -8.17 19.05 10.69
CA PHE A 416 -6.75 19.31 10.96
C PHE A 416 -6.23 20.61 10.33
N THR A 417 -7.09 21.39 9.68
CA THR A 417 -6.71 22.72 9.16
C THR A 417 -6.73 23.75 10.28
N VAL A 418 -6.09 24.90 10.08
CA VAL A 418 -6.26 26.06 10.99
C VAL A 418 -7.70 26.53 10.96
N ASP A 419 -8.21 26.95 12.11
CA ASP A 419 -9.53 27.55 12.26
C ASP A 419 -9.61 28.82 11.41
N ALA A 420 -10.61 28.88 10.52
CA ALA A 420 -10.82 30.00 9.62
C ALA A 420 -11.21 31.30 10.36
N ASP A 421 -11.65 31.18 11.62
CA ASP A 421 -12.04 32.30 12.46
C ASP A 421 -10.84 32.92 13.21
N ASN A 422 -9.65 32.33 13.14
CA ASN A 422 -8.42 32.91 13.71
C ASN A 422 -7.63 33.72 12.68
N ASP A 423 -7.17 34.88 13.11
CA ASP A 423 -6.78 36.06 12.32
C ASP A 423 -5.38 35.99 11.67
N GLY A 424 -4.84 34.79 11.46
CA GLY A 424 -3.57 34.58 10.74
C GLY A 424 -2.31 34.64 11.60
N ASP A 425 -2.46 34.77 12.92
CA ASP A 425 -1.35 34.80 13.89
C ASP A 425 -1.02 33.41 14.48
N ALA A 426 -1.69 32.35 14.03
CA ALA A 426 -1.41 30.97 14.44
C ALA A 426 0.09 30.66 14.23
N PRO A 427 0.83 30.20 15.26
CA PRO A 427 2.26 29.88 15.19
C PRO A 427 2.63 28.83 14.12
N ALA A 428 1.63 28.12 13.60
CA ALA A 428 1.78 27.13 12.55
C ALA A 428 1.78 27.72 11.12
N VAL A 429 1.32 28.96 10.94
CA VAL A 429 1.10 29.58 9.62
C VAL A 429 2.24 30.51 9.24
N GLY A 430 2.78 30.35 8.03
CA GLY A 430 3.78 31.27 7.48
C GLY A 430 5.05 31.37 8.33
N THR A 431 5.46 30.26 8.95
CA THR A 431 6.56 30.21 9.89
C THR A 431 7.89 30.09 9.16
N GLN A 432 8.90 30.84 9.60
CA GLN A 432 10.24 30.69 9.06
C GLN A 432 10.82 29.35 9.51
N ILE A 433 11.04 28.44 8.55
CA ILE A 433 11.59 27.13 8.85
C ILE A 433 13.07 27.01 8.45
N ASN A 434 13.78 26.17 9.19
CA ASN A 434 15.13 25.72 8.92
C ASN A 434 15.10 24.57 7.91
N THR A 435 16.10 24.53 7.04
CA THR A 435 16.37 23.40 6.15
C THR A 435 17.59 22.65 6.66
N ILE A 436 17.47 21.34 6.80
CA ILE A 436 18.59 20.48 7.18
C ILE A 436 19.28 19.98 5.90
N VAL A 437 20.56 20.33 5.72
CA VAL A 437 21.42 19.83 4.64
C VAL A 437 22.55 19.03 5.25
N GLY A 438 22.47 17.70 5.18
CA GLY A 438 23.38 16.81 5.89
C GLY A 438 23.20 16.94 7.42
N SER A 439 24.24 17.35 8.13
CA SER A 439 24.19 17.67 9.57
C SER A 439 24.07 19.17 9.87
N THR A 440 23.98 20.02 8.84
CA THR A 440 23.97 21.47 8.98
C THR A 440 22.55 22.02 8.87
N LEU A 441 22.17 22.83 9.86
CA LEU A 441 20.95 23.62 9.83
C LEU A 441 21.20 24.92 9.08
N ILE A 442 20.40 25.17 8.04
CA ILE A 442 20.41 26.41 7.28
C ILE A 442 19.05 27.06 7.50
N THR A 443 19.03 28.19 8.21
CA THR A 443 17.81 28.99 8.31
C THR A 443 17.47 29.50 6.92
N SER A 444 16.32 29.08 6.38
CA SER A 444 15.91 29.54 5.07
C SER A 444 15.54 31.03 5.17
N GLN A 445 16.25 31.90 4.47
CA GLN A 445 15.84 33.30 4.34
C GLN A 445 14.78 33.37 3.24
N GLY A 446 13.52 33.62 3.61
CA GLY A 446 12.44 33.94 2.67
C GLY A 446 11.44 32.82 2.36
N ASN A 447 11.54 31.63 2.97
CA ASN A 447 10.54 30.57 2.81
C ASN A 447 9.73 30.41 4.11
N ASN A 448 8.74 31.28 4.29
CA ASN A 448 7.71 31.07 5.30
C ASN A 448 6.84 29.89 4.85
N LEU A 449 6.80 28.83 5.66
CA LEU A 449 6.07 27.60 5.37
C LEU A 449 5.14 27.26 6.53
N ASN A 450 4.09 26.51 6.21
CA ASN A 450 3.16 26.03 7.22
C ASN A 450 3.72 24.78 7.92
N ILE A 451 3.53 24.71 9.23
CA ILE A 451 3.88 23.56 10.07
C ILE A 451 2.73 22.56 10.03
N GLY A 452 3.04 21.26 9.94
CA GLY A 452 2.04 20.20 9.93
C GLY A 452 1.48 19.83 8.55
N ALA A 453 0.54 18.88 8.55
CA ALA A 453 -0.06 18.32 7.35
C ALA A 453 -1.24 19.17 6.88
N TYR A 454 -1.22 19.61 5.62
CA TYR A 454 -2.34 20.28 4.95
C TYR A 454 -3.00 21.40 5.76
N LEU A 455 -2.19 22.17 6.50
CA LEU A 455 -2.65 23.16 7.48
C LEU A 455 -3.63 24.20 6.89
N VAL A 456 -3.46 24.52 5.60
CA VAL A 456 -4.33 25.40 4.83
C VAL A 456 -4.86 24.60 3.64
N ASP A 457 -6.17 24.65 3.39
CA ASP A 457 -6.79 23.98 2.25
C ASP A 457 -6.10 24.45 0.94
N PRO A 458 -5.51 23.55 0.13
CA PRO A 458 -4.88 23.93 -1.13
C PRO A 458 -5.83 24.62 -2.11
N LEU A 459 -7.16 24.50 -1.92
CA LEU A 459 -8.15 25.21 -2.72
C LEU A 459 -8.34 26.68 -2.33
N GLN A 460 -7.96 27.10 -1.12
CA GLN A 460 -8.06 28.50 -0.70
C GLN A 460 -6.91 29.39 -1.23
N TYR A 461 -5.80 28.80 -1.67
CA TYR A 461 -4.63 29.55 -2.18
C TYR A 461 -4.63 29.79 -3.70
N ILE A 462 -5.64 29.33 -4.44
CA ILE A 462 -5.81 29.65 -5.88
C ILE A 462 -6.47 31.04 -6.08
N ALA A 463 -6.77 31.76 -5.00
CA ALA A 463 -7.50 33.03 -5.03
C ALA A 463 -6.74 34.27 -4.51
N GLN A 464 -5.40 34.25 -4.45
CA GLN A 464 -4.59 35.46 -4.20
C GLN A 464 -3.54 35.72 -5.28
#